data_AF-A0A542W1R3-F1
#
_entry.id   AF-A0A542W1R3-F1
#
_cell.length_a   1.000
_cell.length_b   1.000
_cell.length_c   1.000
_cell.angle_alpha   90.00
_cell.angle_beta   90.00
_cell.angle_gamma   90.00
#
_symmetry.space_group_name_H-M   'P 1'
#
loop_
_entity.id
_entity.type
_entity.pdbx_description
1 polymer ?
#
loop_
_entity_poly.entity_id
_entity_poly.type
_entity_poly.pdbx_seq_one_letter_code
_entity_poly.pdbx_strand_id
1 'polypeptide(L)'
;MTMDNNQTDGMSSQPSDTENEALQSQKADQQDISAQDSENIEKTIQNMEAKQPQESIHYNLPNELVTRASLVIDANRAAGQRIAVAESCTGGLVMAALTEVPGASDVFDAGFVTYANQAKIDLLNISQDVIETFGSVSLAVAWAMARNAVEKSDADIAVAITGIAGPTGGDERKPVGTVVFARARRDADPNEVVAEQKSFGDIGRSGIRLQAALSALSLLMPDASISQG
;
A
#
# COMPACT_ATOMS: atom_id res chain seq x y z
N MET A 1 55.20 -16.44 -23.75
CA MET A 1 54.86 -16.71 -22.33
C MET A 1 54.81 -15.36 -21.64
N THR A 2 53.78 -15.14 -20.81
CA THR A 2 53.40 -13.93 -20.02
C THR A 2 52.79 -12.74 -20.80
N MET A 3 51.69 -12.09 -20.39
CA MET A 3 50.56 -12.33 -19.48
C MET A 3 49.55 -11.20 -19.77
N ASP A 4 48.25 -11.46 -19.54
CA ASP A 4 47.15 -10.48 -19.51
C ASP A 4 47.42 -9.30 -18.55
N ASN A 5 46.80 -8.15 -18.82
CA ASN A 5 46.21 -7.27 -17.81
C ASN A 5 45.27 -6.25 -18.46
N ASN A 6 43.96 -6.53 -18.39
CA ASN A 6 42.91 -5.54 -18.62
C ASN A 6 42.28 -5.21 -17.26
N GLN A 7 42.69 -4.07 -16.68
CA GLN A 7 42.02 -3.45 -15.53
C GLN A 7 41.00 -2.46 -16.06
N THR A 8 39.71 -2.75 -15.88
CA THR A 8 38.64 -1.75 -15.99
C THR A 8 38.35 -1.23 -14.59
N ASP A 9 38.80 0.00 -14.32
CA ASP A 9 38.43 0.76 -13.12
C ASP A 9 36.95 1.12 -13.16
N GLY A 10 36.25 0.77 -12.09
CA GLY A 10 34.88 1.19 -11.83
C GLY A 10 34.83 2.66 -11.45
N MET A 11 34.10 3.46 -12.23
CA MET A 11 33.63 4.77 -11.79
C MET A 11 32.24 4.59 -11.18
N SER A 12 32.22 4.49 -9.85
CA SER A 12 31.06 4.84 -9.03
C SER A 12 30.78 6.33 -9.24
N SER A 13 29.78 6.66 -10.03
CA SER A 13 29.29 8.03 -10.15
C SER A 13 28.38 8.32 -8.97
N GLN A 14 28.84 9.14 -8.03
CA GLN A 14 27.97 9.70 -7.00
C GLN A 14 26.93 10.60 -7.67
N PRO A 15 25.67 10.59 -7.21
CA PRO A 15 24.62 11.45 -7.76
C PRO A 15 24.97 12.92 -7.58
N SER A 16 24.58 13.72 -8.57
CA SER A 16 24.88 15.15 -8.64
C SER A 16 24.16 15.93 -7.52
N ASP A 17 24.69 17.11 -7.16
CA ASP A 17 24.12 17.95 -6.10
C ASP A 17 22.64 18.30 -6.34
N THR A 18 22.22 18.38 -7.61
CA THR A 18 20.83 18.64 -8.02
C THR A 18 19.90 17.43 -7.79
N GLU A 19 20.41 16.20 -7.91
CA GLU A 19 19.67 14.98 -7.57
C GLU A 19 19.57 14.81 -6.05
N ASN A 20 20.62 15.16 -5.31
CA ASN A 20 20.58 15.20 -3.84
C ASN A 20 19.60 16.27 -3.33
N GLU A 21 19.51 17.43 -3.97
CA GLU A 21 18.53 18.47 -3.63
C GLU A 21 17.09 18.05 -3.97
N ALA A 22 16.86 17.35 -5.09
CA ALA A 22 15.55 16.78 -5.41
C ALA A 22 15.13 15.67 -4.42
N LEU A 23 16.06 14.80 -4.01
CA LEU A 23 15.83 13.79 -2.96
C LEU A 23 15.61 14.42 -1.57
N GLN A 24 16.22 15.57 -1.28
CA GLN A 24 16.00 16.30 -0.03
C GLN A 24 14.70 17.12 -0.05
N SER A 25 14.30 17.67 -1.20
CA SER A 25 13.00 18.31 -1.39
C SER A 25 11.85 17.29 -1.29
N GLN A 26 12.04 16.06 -1.81
CA GLN A 26 11.10 14.95 -1.61
C GLN A 26 11.02 14.43 -0.15
N LYS A 27 11.97 14.79 0.72
CA LYS A 27 11.88 14.52 2.18
C LYS A 27 11.05 15.56 2.93
N ALA A 28 10.78 16.73 2.34
CA ALA A 28 10.23 17.88 3.07
C ALA A 28 8.76 18.19 2.75
N ASP A 29 8.25 17.83 1.56
CA ASP A 29 6.87 18.13 1.14
C ASP A 29 6.03 16.85 0.91
N GLN A 30 6.05 15.93 1.88
CA GLN A 30 5.11 14.80 1.91
C GLN A 30 3.84 15.27 2.62
N GLN A 31 2.73 15.41 1.90
CA GLN A 31 1.43 15.47 2.54
C GLN A 31 1.10 14.06 3.04
N ASP A 32 1.25 13.85 4.35
CA ASP A 32 0.62 12.69 4.98
C ASP A 32 -0.88 12.74 4.64
N ILE A 33 -1.53 11.58 4.46
CA ILE A 33 -2.97 11.54 4.73
C ILE A 33 -3.10 12.15 6.12
N SER A 34 -3.80 13.29 6.23
CA SER A 34 -3.85 13.94 7.52
C SER A 34 -4.40 12.90 8.50
N ALA A 35 -3.80 12.77 9.69
CA ALA A 35 -4.27 11.78 10.67
C ALA A 35 -5.79 11.90 10.89
N GLN A 36 -6.32 13.11 10.71
CA GLN A 36 -7.74 13.42 10.72
C GLN A 36 -8.53 12.74 9.59
N ASP A 37 -8.03 12.72 8.35
CA ASP A 37 -8.68 12.06 7.22
C ASP A 37 -8.70 10.53 7.39
N SER A 38 -7.57 9.94 7.80
CA SER A 38 -7.51 8.50 8.15
C SER A 38 -8.49 8.14 9.26
N GLU A 39 -8.60 8.98 10.29
CA GLU A 39 -9.53 8.76 11.41
C GLU A 39 -11.00 8.94 10.97
N ASN A 40 -11.29 9.90 10.09
CA ASN A 40 -12.63 10.12 9.56
C ASN A 40 -13.08 8.96 8.67
N ILE A 41 -12.20 8.45 7.80
CA ILE A 41 -12.47 7.25 7.00
C ILE A 41 -12.82 6.08 7.92
N GLU A 42 -12.01 5.83 8.94
CA GLU A 42 -12.20 4.69 9.84
C GLU A 42 -13.50 4.81 10.64
N LYS A 43 -13.85 6.00 11.13
CA LYS A 43 -15.14 6.25 11.81
C LYS A 43 -16.33 6.00 10.88
N THR A 44 -16.25 6.48 9.63
CA THR A 44 -17.29 6.26 8.63
C THR A 44 -17.49 4.77 8.36
N ILE A 45 -16.40 4.02 8.19
CA ILE A 45 -16.45 2.57 7.98
C ILE A 45 -17.04 1.85 9.19
N GLN A 46 -16.59 2.17 10.41
CA GLN A 46 -17.14 1.57 11.63
C GLN A 46 -18.66 1.82 11.75
N ASN A 47 -19.12 3.02 11.41
CA ASN A 47 -20.54 3.34 11.37
C ASN A 47 -21.30 2.56 10.29
N MET A 48 -20.68 2.27 9.16
CA MET A 48 -21.25 1.43 8.10
C MET A 48 -21.30 -0.05 8.54
N GLU A 49 -20.21 -0.56 9.12
CA GLU A 49 -20.10 -1.92 9.66
C GLU A 49 -21.15 -2.19 10.74
N ALA A 50 -21.36 -1.22 11.65
CA ALA A 50 -22.37 -1.33 12.71
C ALA A 50 -23.82 -1.38 12.18
N LYS A 51 -24.07 -0.93 10.95
CA LYS A 51 -25.38 -0.97 10.29
C LYS A 51 -25.59 -2.24 9.44
N GLN A 52 -24.54 -3.03 9.22
CA GLN A 52 -24.66 -4.27 8.46
C GLN A 52 -25.51 -5.29 9.21
N PRO A 53 -26.40 -6.04 8.53
CA PRO A 53 -27.15 -7.11 9.15
C PRO A 53 -26.21 -8.13 9.80
N GLN A 54 -26.46 -8.50 11.06
CA GLN A 54 -25.76 -9.62 11.71
C GLN A 54 -26.32 -10.96 11.21
N GLU A 55 -26.20 -11.23 9.91
CA GLU A 55 -26.42 -12.57 9.38
C GLU A 55 -25.14 -13.39 9.54
N SER A 56 -25.25 -14.64 10.00
CA SER A 56 -24.10 -15.52 10.17
C SER A 56 -23.67 -16.11 8.82
N ILE A 57 -23.07 -15.28 7.97
CA ILE A 57 -22.35 -15.74 6.78
C ILE A 57 -20.98 -16.22 7.26
N HIS A 58 -20.63 -17.46 6.90
CA HIS A 58 -19.32 -18.03 7.20
C HIS A 58 -18.40 -17.86 5.99
N TYR A 59 -17.42 -16.97 6.12
CA TYR A 59 -16.36 -16.80 5.13
C TYR A 59 -15.13 -17.66 5.47
N ASN A 60 -14.27 -17.91 4.49
CA ASN A 60 -12.96 -18.54 4.74
C ASN A 60 -11.94 -17.57 5.36
N LEU A 61 -12.32 -16.29 5.46
CA LEU A 61 -11.53 -15.18 6.00
C LEU A 61 -12.24 -14.59 7.22
N PRO A 62 -11.54 -13.82 8.07
CA PRO A 62 -12.17 -13.12 9.20
C PRO A 62 -13.37 -12.28 8.73
N ASN A 63 -14.51 -12.41 9.41
CA ASN A 63 -15.75 -11.74 8.99
C ASN A 63 -15.59 -10.22 8.89
N GLU A 64 -14.92 -9.58 9.85
CA GLU A 64 -14.66 -8.13 9.81
C GLU A 64 -13.93 -7.70 8.53
N LEU A 65 -13.01 -8.53 8.03
CA LEU A 65 -12.24 -8.24 6.84
C LEU A 65 -13.13 -8.30 5.59
N VAL A 66 -13.98 -9.33 5.48
CA VAL A 66 -14.89 -9.49 4.34
C VAL A 66 -16.03 -8.46 4.38
N THR A 67 -16.53 -8.13 5.58
CA THR A 67 -17.51 -7.04 5.75
C THR A 67 -16.94 -5.72 5.25
N ARG A 68 -15.70 -5.37 5.63
CA ARG A 68 -15.05 -4.15 5.15
C ARG A 68 -14.80 -4.18 3.65
N ALA A 69 -14.38 -5.31 3.11
CA ALA A 69 -14.24 -5.49 1.67
C ALA A 69 -15.56 -5.26 0.94
N SER A 70 -16.69 -5.76 1.45
CA SER A 70 -18.02 -5.52 0.88
C SER A 70 -18.34 -4.03 0.81
N LEU A 71 -18.07 -3.28 1.89
CA LEU A 71 -18.30 -1.83 1.92
C LEU A 71 -17.46 -1.10 0.86
N VAL A 72 -16.19 -1.48 0.70
CA VAL A 72 -15.29 -0.92 -0.31
C VAL A 72 -15.81 -1.21 -1.72
N ILE A 73 -16.22 -2.46 -1.99
CA ILE A 73 -16.75 -2.87 -3.29
C ILE A 73 -18.02 -2.08 -3.61
N ASP A 74 -18.95 -1.98 -2.67
CA ASP A 74 -20.22 -1.28 -2.86
C ASP A 74 -20.03 0.22 -3.06
N ALA A 75 -19.15 0.85 -2.28
CA ALA A 75 -18.87 2.28 -2.39
C ALA A 75 -18.21 2.63 -3.74
N ASN A 76 -17.20 1.85 -4.17
CA ASN A 76 -16.56 2.08 -5.47
C ASN A 76 -17.50 1.78 -6.64
N ARG A 77 -18.37 0.77 -6.52
CA ARG A 77 -19.40 0.49 -7.54
C ARG A 77 -20.36 1.66 -7.68
N ALA A 78 -20.79 2.24 -6.56
CA ALA A 78 -21.66 3.42 -6.56
C ALA A 78 -20.95 4.67 -7.13
N ALA A 79 -19.65 4.80 -6.92
CA ALA A 79 -18.83 5.87 -7.47
C ALA A 79 -18.45 5.65 -8.95
N GLY A 80 -18.70 4.45 -9.51
CA GLY A 80 -18.26 4.08 -10.86
C GLY A 80 -16.74 3.95 -10.98
N GLN A 81 -16.05 3.65 -9.88
CA GLN A 81 -14.59 3.60 -9.81
C GLN A 81 -14.08 2.15 -9.77
N ARG A 82 -12.93 1.94 -10.41
CA ARG A 82 -12.15 0.70 -10.34
C ARG A 82 -11.02 0.82 -9.32
N ILE A 83 -10.65 -0.30 -8.71
CA ILE A 83 -9.63 -0.38 -7.67
C ILE A 83 -8.54 -1.40 -7.99
N ALA A 84 -7.32 -1.15 -7.52
CA ALA A 84 -6.20 -2.08 -7.53
C ALA A 84 -5.46 -2.11 -6.19
N VAL A 85 -4.70 -3.18 -5.94
CA VAL A 85 -3.94 -3.35 -4.68
C VAL A 85 -2.53 -3.82 -4.96
N ALA A 86 -1.54 -3.23 -4.30
CA ALA A 86 -0.16 -3.70 -4.25
C ALA A 86 0.20 -4.18 -2.83
N GLU A 87 0.30 -5.49 -2.64
CA GLU A 87 0.53 -6.12 -1.35
C GLU A 87 1.97 -6.60 -1.17
N SER A 88 2.55 -6.35 0.01
CA SER A 88 3.76 -7.02 0.48
C SER A 88 3.46 -7.83 1.75
N CYS A 89 3.47 -7.22 2.94
CA CYS A 89 3.38 -7.99 4.20
C CYS A 89 2.04 -8.70 4.43
N THR A 90 0.95 -8.22 3.83
CA THR A 90 -0.37 -8.85 3.86
C THR A 90 -0.46 -10.09 2.96
N GLY A 91 0.36 -10.16 1.91
CA GLY A 91 0.58 -11.38 1.11
C GLY A 91 -0.64 -11.85 0.32
N GLY A 92 -1.51 -10.94 -0.14
CA GLY A 92 -2.73 -11.28 -0.88
C GLY A 92 -3.99 -11.29 -0.02
N LEU A 93 -3.89 -10.92 1.26
CA LEU A 93 -5.01 -10.96 2.20
C LEU A 93 -6.10 -9.93 1.86
N VAL A 94 -5.70 -8.76 1.35
CA VAL A 94 -6.66 -7.73 0.91
C VAL A 94 -7.38 -8.19 -0.35
N MET A 95 -6.63 -8.69 -1.34
CA MET A 95 -7.19 -9.21 -2.57
C MET A 95 -8.14 -10.39 -2.30
N ALA A 96 -7.74 -11.32 -1.43
CA ALA A 96 -8.60 -12.44 -1.05
C ALA A 96 -9.93 -11.95 -0.45
N ALA A 97 -9.89 -10.94 0.42
CA ALA A 97 -11.09 -10.36 1.02
C ALA A 97 -12.00 -9.68 -0.01
N LEU A 98 -11.42 -8.91 -0.95
CA LEU A 98 -12.17 -8.29 -2.05
C LEU A 98 -12.83 -9.36 -2.91
N THR A 99 -12.14 -10.44 -3.26
CA THR A 99 -12.66 -11.51 -4.11
C THR A 99 -13.67 -12.43 -3.42
N GLU A 100 -13.77 -12.37 -2.10
CA GLU A 100 -14.79 -13.11 -1.34
C GLU A 100 -16.18 -12.46 -1.52
N VAL A 101 -16.24 -11.21 -1.97
CA VAL A 101 -17.48 -10.45 -2.22
C VAL A 101 -18.03 -10.78 -3.62
N PRO A 102 -19.26 -11.30 -3.74
CA PRO A 102 -19.88 -11.53 -5.04
C PRO A 102 -19.97 -10.26 -5.88
N GLY A 103 -19.63 -10.35 -7.17
CA GLY A 103 -19.62 -9.20 -8.07
C GLY A 103 -18.45 -8.24 -7.88
N ALA A 104 -17.39 -8.65 -7.16
CA ALA A 104 -16.18 -7.84 -7.01
C ALA A 104 -15.54 -7.45 -8.36
N SER A 105 -15.74 -8.25 -9.40
CA SER A 105 -15.27 -7.96 -10.77
C SER A 105 -15.82 -6.67 -11.38
N ASP A 106 -16.89 -6.10 -10.81
CA ASP A 106 -17.42 -4.81 -11.25
C ASP A 106 -16.43 -3.66 -11.00
N VAL A 107 -15.55 -3.81 -9.99
CA VAL A 107 -14.65 -2.76 -9.50
C VAL A 107 -13.20 -3.22 -9.36
N PHE A 108 -12.94 -4.49 -9.06
CA PHE A 108 -11.61 -5.03 -8.80
C PHE A 108 -11.19 -5.99 -9.92
N ASP A 109 -10.16 -5.61 -10.68
CA ASP A 109 -9.67 -6.35 -11.85
C ASP A 109 -8.25 -6.90 -11.64
N ALA A 110 -7.36 -6.09 -11.04
CA ALA A 110 -5.95 -6.44 -10.92
C ALA A 110 -5.37 -6.10 -9.54
N GLY A 111 -4.44 -6.94 -9.09
CA GLY A 111 -3.60 -6.64 -7.94
C GLY A 111 -2.28 -7.39 -7.99
N PHE A 112 -1.33 -6.92 -7.17
CA PHE A 112 0.08 -7.28 -7.26
C PHE A 112 0.59 -7.72 -5.88
N VAL A 113 0.96 -9.00 -5.73
CA VAL A 113 1.73 -9.43 -4.56
C VAL A 113 3.22 -9.31 -4.86
N THR A 114 3.87 -8.30 -4.28
CA THR A 114 5.29 -7.99 -4.50
C THR A 114 6.12 -8.21 -3.23
N TYR A 115 6.07 -9.43 -2.70
CA TYR A 115 6.67 -9.78 -1.40
C TYR A 115 8.20 -9.55 -1.35
N ALA A 116 8.91 -9.91 -2.42
CA ALA A 116 10.35 -9.70 -2.55
C ALA A 116 10.66 -8.33 -3.18
N ASN A 117 11.82 -7.75 -2.85
CA ASN A 117 12.29 -6.50 -3.49
C ASN A 117 12.36 -6.65 -5.02
N GLN A 118 12.86 -7.78 -5.52
CA GLN A 118 12.89 -8.03 -6.96
C GLN A 118 11.49 -8.03 -7.58
N ALA A 119 10.49 -8.59 -6.89
CA ALA A 119 9.11 -8.55 -7.40
C ALA A 119 8.54 -7.12 -7.44
N LYS A 120 8.94 -6.24 -6.51
CA LYS A 120 8.58 -4.81 -6.56
C LYS A 120 9.18 -4.14 -7.80
N ILE A 121 10.42 -4.46 -8.13
CA ILE A 121 11.11 -3.95 -9.32
C ILE A 121 10.44 -4.50 -10.59
N ASP A 122 10.32 -5.82 -10.73
CA ASP A 122 9.88 -6.46 -11.96
C ASP A 122 8.40 -6.19 -12.27
N LEU A 123 7.54 -6.32 -11.26
CA LEU A 123 6.09 -6.25 -11.45
C LEU A 123 5.58 -4.82 -11.39
N LEU A 124 6.12 -4.00 -10.48
CA LEU A 124 5.67 -2.64 -10.24
C LEU A 124 6.66 -1.58 -10.74
N ASN A 125 7.76 -1.92 -11.41
CA ASN A 125 8.73 -0.96 -11.95
C ASN A 125 9.25 0.04 -10.90
N ILE A 126 9.42 -0.42 -9.65
CA ILE A 126 10.01 0.41 -8.61
C ILE A 126 11.51 0.51 -8.85
N SER A 127 12.06 1.72 -8.79
CA SER A 127 13.50 1.93 -8.91
C SER A 127 14.26 1.18 -7.81
N GLN A 128 15.31 0.47 -8.21
CA GLN A 128 16.21 -0.22 -7.29
C GLN A 128 16.84 0.77 -6.29
N ASP A 129 17.26 1.94 -6.76
CA ASP A 129 17.89 2.97 -5.92
C ASP A 129 16.95 3.47 -4.81
N VAL A 130 15.63 3.54 -5.09
CA VAL A 130 14.63 3.91 -4.08
C VAL A 130 14.55 2.85 -2.98
N ILE A 131 14.56 1.57 -3.35
CA ILE A 131 14.53 0.46 -2.38
C ILE A 131 15.82 0.44 -1.55
N GLU A 132 16.98 0.64 -2.17
CA GLU A 132 18.28 0.66 -1.49
C GLU A 132 18.41 1.86 -0.54
N THR A 133 17.94 3.04 -0.95
CA THR A 133 18.07 4.28 -0.18
C THR A 133 17.11 4.33 1.00
N PHE A 134 15.83 3.99 0.79
CA PHE A 134 14.78 4.19 1.81
C PHE A 134 14.38 2.89 2.53
N GLY A 135 14.75 1.74 1.97
CA GLY A 135 14.32 0.43 2.41
C GLY A 135 12.90 0.08 1.94
N SER A 136 12.62 -1.24 1.83
CA SER A 136 11.33 -1.74 1.34
C SER A 136 10.12 -1.37 2.21
N VAL A 137 10.34 -0.97 3.46
CA VAL A 137 9.29 -0.49 4.38
C VAL A 137 9.50 1.00 4.60
N SER A 138 8.98 1.80 3.67
CA SER A 138 9.14 3.26 3.63
C SER A 138 8.00 3.93 2.85
N LEU A 139 7.76 5.21 3.11
CA LEU A 139 6.75 6.02 2.40
C LEU A 139 7.05 6.07 0.90
N ALA A 140 8.32 6.26 0.52
CA ALA A 140 8.76 6.30 -0.87
C ALA A 140 8.43 5.00 -1.63
N VAL A 141 8.72 3.84 -1.03
CA VAL A 141 8.42 2.55 -1.66
C VAL A 141 6.91 2.30 -1.71
N ALA A 142 6.17 2.60 -0.64
CA ALA A 142 4.72 2.45 -0.63
C ALA A 142 4.05 3.34 -1.70
N TRP A 143 4.45 4.60 -1.81
CA TRP A 143 3.95 5.53 -2.82
C TRP A 143 4.23 5.02 -4.25
N ALA A 144 5.47 4.61 -4.52
CA ALA A 144 5.83 4.04 -5.83
C ALA A 144 5.02 2.77 -6.13
N MET A 145 4.79 1.90 -5.14
CA MET A 145 3.93 0.72 -5.29
C MET A 145 2.51 1.11 -5.69
N ALA A 146 1.90 2.08 -5.01
CA ALA A 146 0.51 2.48 -5.25
C ALA A 146 0.36 3.15 -6.62
N ARG A 147 1.22 4.13 -6.92
CA ARG A 147 1.21 4.85 -8.20
C ARG A 147 1.39 3.89 -9.37
N ASN A 148 2.39 3.01 -9.30
CA ASN A 148 2.66 2.11 -10.41
C ASN A 148 1.60 1.00 -10.53
N ALA A 149 0.87 0.67 -9.45
CA ALA A 149 -0.29 -0.20 -9.54
C ALA A 149 -1.45 0.44 -10.32
N VAL A 150 -1.68 1.75 -10.17
CA VAL A 150 -2.61 2.51 -11.02
C VAL A 150 -2.14 2.48 -12.48
N GLU A 151 -0.86 2.79 -12.74
CA GLU A 151 -0.30 2.82 -14.10
C GLU A 151 -0.36 1.45 -14.81
N LYS A 152 -0.28 0.36 -14.06
CA LYS A 152 -0.25 -1.02 -14.58
C LYS A 152 -1.62 -1.72 -14.59
N SER A 153 -2.69 -1.00 -14.29
CA SER A 153 -4.05 -1.51 -14.31
C SER A 153 -5.00 -0.49 -14.93
N ASP A 154 -6.30 -0.81 -14.98
CA ASP A 154 -7.38 0.12 -15.31
C ASP A 154 -8.05 0.72 -14.04
N ALA A 155 -7.38 0.66 -12.88
CA ALA A 155 -7.92 1.18 -11.63
C ALA A 155 -7.90 2.70 -11.53
N ASP A 156 -8.95 3.30 -11.00
CA ASP A 156 -9.01 4.72 -10.66
C ASP A 156 -8.30 5.03 -9.34
N ILE A 157 -8.33 4.07 -8.40
CA ILE A 157 -7.70 4.15 -7.09
C ILE A 157 -6.84 2.91 -6.88
N ALA A 158 -5.62 3.05 -6.35
CA ALA A 158 -4.87 1.91 -5.86
C ALA A 158 -4.31 2.16 -4.47
N VAL A 159 -4.25 1.10 -3.66
CA VAL A 159 -3.57 1.13 -2.36
C VAL A 159 -2.35 0.22 -2.37
N ALA A 160 -1.29 0.63 -1.68
CA ALA A 160 -0.11 -0.18 -1.44
C ALA A 160 0.16 -0.39 0.04
N ILE A 161 0.73 -1.55 0.38
CA ILE A 161 0.99 -1.97 1.75
C ILE A 161 2.36 -2.65 1.84
N THR A 162 3.23 -2.12 2.68
CA THR A 162 4.53 -2.73 2.99
C THR A 162 4.87 -2.58 4.46
N GLY A 163 5.38 -3.62 5.10
CA GLY A 163 5.52 -3.61 6.56
C GLY A 163 6.26 -4.81 7.14
N ILE A 164 6.48 -4.74 8.45
CA ILE A 164 7.23 -5.72 9.24
C ILE A 164 6.24 -6.48 10.12
N ALA A 165 5.70 -7.57 9.58
CA ALA A 165 4.74 -8.41 10.30
C ALA A 165 5.39 -9.28 11.40
N GLY A 166 6.71 -9.34 11.52
CA GLY A 166 7.37 -10.14 12.55
C GLY A 166 7.31 -11.67 12.32
N PRO A 167 7.80 -12.45 13.30
CA PRO A 167 8.31 -12.00 14.60
C PRO A 167 9.70 -11.36 14.54
N THR A 168 10.38 -11.41 13.39
CA THR A 168 11.70 -10.81 13.16
C THR A 168 11.64 -9.71 12.10
N GLY A 169 12.77 -9.03 11.86
CA GLY A 169 12.93 -8.04 10.79
C GLY A 169 12.69 -6.59 11.20
N GLY A 170 12.30 -6.34 12.45
CA GLY A 170 12.23 -5.00 13.03
C GLY A 170 13.55 -4.59 13.71
N ASP A 171 13.75 -3.29 13.84
CA ASP A 171 14.80 -2.67 14.65
C ASP A 171 14.24 -1.57 15.58
N GLU A 172 15.09 -0.88 16.33
CA GLU A 172 14.66 0.19 17.25
C GLU A 172 13.93 1.35 16.55
N ARG A 173 14.22 1.60 15.26
CA ARG A 173 13.62 2.69 14.48
C ARG A 173 12.36 2.25 13.75
N LYS A 174 12.32 1.00 13.28
CA LYS A 174 11.19 0.37 12.59
C LYS A 174 10.90 -0.98 13.24
N PRO A 175 10.24 -0.99 14.42
CA PRO A 175 9.95 -2.23 15.14
C PRO A 175 8.95 -3.12 14.39
N VAL A 176 8.85 -4.37 14.81
CA VAL A 176 7.75 -5.27 14.42
C VAL A 176 6.41 -4.57 14.67
N GLY A 177 5.49 -4.67 13.70
CA GLY A 177 4.22 -3.93 13.70
C GLY A 177 4.26 -2.61 12.94
N THR A 178 5.44 -2.18 12.45
CA THR A 178 5.55 -1.02 11.54
C THR A 178 5.03 -1.39 10.15
N VAL A 179 4.01 -0.67 9.68
CA VAL A 179 3.44 -0.84 8.34
C VAL A 179 3.25 0.52 7.69
N VAL A 180 3.58 0.60 6.41
CA VAL A 180 3.46 1.79 5.58
C VAL A 180 2.43 1.54 4.49
N PHE A 181 1.57 2.53 4.30
CA PHE A 181 0.50 2.53 3.33
C PHE A 181 0.66 3.70 2.38
N ALA A 182 0.14 3.56 1.17
CA ALA A 182 -0.04 4.67 0.24
C ALA A 182 -1.28 4.47 -0.61
N ARG A 183 -1.87 5.56 -1.06
CA ARG A 183 -3.07 5.57 -1.92
C ARG A 183 -2.82 6.46 -3.13
N ALA A 184 -2.92 5.93 -4.34
CA ALA A 184 -2.79 6.71 -5.57
C ALA A 184 -4.12 6.78 -6.32
N ARG A 185 -4.31 7.84 -7.12
CA ARG A 185 -5.47 8.01 -8.03
C ARG A 185 -5.00 8.28 -9.46
N ARG A 186 -5.75 7.80 -10.47
CA ARG A 186 -5.39 7.86 -11.92
C ARG A 186 -5.07 9.25 -12.47
N ASP A 187 -5.72 10.28 -11.94
CA ASP A 187 -5.57 11.66 -12.42
C ASP A 187 -5.18 12.64 -11.31
N ALA A 188 -4.67 12.15 -10.18
CA ALA A 188 -4.15 13.02 -9.13
C ALA A 188 -2.78 13.59 -9.52
N ASP A 189 -2.42 14.75 -8.95
CA ASP A 189 -1.08 15.30 -9.11
C ASP A 189 -0.07 14.29 -8.55
N PRO A 190 0.91 13.82 -9.34
CA PRO A 190 1.92 12.87 -8.87
C PRO A 190 2.82 13.43 -7.75
N ASN A 191 2.80 14.75 -7.54
CA ASN A 191 3.48 15.41 -6.41
C ASN A 191 2.62 15.46 -5.14
N GLU A 192 1.31 15.21 -5.26
CA GLU A 192 0.41 15.02 -4.11
C GLU A 192 0.58 13.59 -3.60
N VAL A 193 1.70 13.35 -2.90
CA VAL A 193 1.98 12.07 -2.25
C VAL A 193 0.93 11.85 -1.17
N VAL A 194 0.31 10.68 -1.16
CA VAL A 194 -0.67 10.28 -0.14
C VAL A 194 -0.21 8.96 0.46
N ALA A 195 0.50 9.05 1.58
CA ALA A 195 1.07 7.91 2.28
C ALA A 195 1.03 8.11 3.80
N GLU A 196 1.07 7.01 4.56
CA GLU A 196 1.13 7.06 6.02
C GLU A 196 1.90 5.86 6.59
N GLN A 197 2.52 6.04 7.76
CA GLN A 197 3.10 4.95 8.54
C GLN A 197 2.29 4.73 9.81
N LYS A 198 1.92 3.47 10.08
CA LYS A 198 1.25 3.05 11.31
C LYS A 198 2.12 2.05 12.09
N SER A 199 1.99 2.11 13.41
CA SER A 199 2.55 1.11 14.32
C SER A 199 1.42 0.37 15.01
N PHE A 200 1.29 -0.92 14.71
CA PHE A 200 0.30 -1.79 15.36
C PHE A 200 0.84 -2.45 16.64
N GLY A 201 2.12 -2.24 16.96
CA GLY A 201 2.83 -3.01 17.98
C GLY A 201 3.02 -4.48 17.58
N ASP A 202 3.72 -5.23 18.44
CA ASP A 202 3.91 -6.67 18.23
C ASP A 202 2.71 -7.45 18.77
N ILE A 203 1.60 -7.38 18.04
CA ILE A 203 0.38 -8.16 18.27
C ILE A 203 0.43 -9.53 17.57
N GLY A 204 1.64 -9.98 17.22
CA GLY A 204 1.88 -11.21 16.46
C GLY A 204 1.61 -11.07 14.96
N ARG A 205 2.27 -11.93 14.18
CA ARG A 205 2.28 -11.87 12.71
C ARG A 205 0.90 -11.86 12.08
N SER A 206 0.00 -12.71 12.55
CA SER A 206 -1.37 -12.77 12.03
C SER A 206 -2.16 -11.51 12.36
N GLY A 207 -2.03 -10.99 13.58
CA GLY A 207 -2.70 -9.75 14.01
C GLY A 207 -2.24 -8.54 13.20
N ILE A 208 -0.93 -8.37 13.02
CA ILE A 208 -0.37 -7.27 12.22
C ILE A 208 -0.85 -7.34 10.77
N ARG A 209 -0.86 -8.54 10.16
CA ARG A 209 -1.35 -8.72 8.79
C ARG A 209 -2.83 -8.38 8.65
N LEU A 210 -3.65 -8.77 9.62
CA LEU A 210 -5.08 -8.48 9.61
C LEU A 210 -5.35 -6.97 9.75
N GLN A 211 -4.73 -6.30 10.73
CA GLN A 211 -4.89 -4.86 10.93
C GLN A 211 -4.36 -4.04 9.75
N ALA A 212 -3.28 -4.50 9.11
CA ALA A 212 -2.78 -3.91 7.89
C ALA A 212 -3.76 -4.07 6.72
N ALA A 213 -4.35 -5.26 6.54
CA ALA A 213 -5.34 -5.49 5.50
C ALA A 213 -6.61 -4.64 5.69
N LEU A 214 -7.09 -4.53 6.94
CA LEU A 214 -8.22 -3.67 7.30
C LEU A 214 -7.94 -2.19 7.01
N SER A 215 -6.75 -1.68 7.37
CA SER A 215 -6.35 -0.30 7.09
C SER A 215 -6.26 -0.04 5.59
N ALA A 216 -5.76 -1.00 4.81
CA ALA A 216 -5.65 -0.87 3.38
C ALA A 216 -7.01 -0.84 2.67
N LEU A 217 -7.95 -1.69 3.12
CA LEU A 217 -9.33 -1.64 2.64
C LEU A 217 -9.95 -0.26 2.91
N SER A 218 -9.72 0.31 4.10
CA SER A 218 -10.21 1.65 4.42
C SER A 218 -9.73 2.71 3.42
N LEU A 219 -8.47 2.64 3.00
CA LEU A 219 -7.88 3.57 2.03
C LEU A 219 -8.40 3.40 0.58
N LEU A 220 -9.09 2.30 0.28
CA LEU A 220 -9.75 2.09 -1.02
C LEU A 220 -11.12 2.76 -1.11
N MET A 221 -11.62 3.38 -0.05
CA MET A 221 -12.89 4.10 -0.11
C MET A 221 -12.80 5.30 -1.07
N PRO A 222 -13.89 5.59 -1.82
CA PRO A 222 -13.94 6.74 -2.71
C PRO A 222 -14.04 8.04 -1.92
N ASP A 223 -13.50 9.15 -2.45
CA ASP A 223 -13.45 10.43 -1.73
C ASP A 223 -14.84 10.96 -1.35
N ALA A 224 -15.85 10.69 -2.19
CA ALA A 224 -17.24 11.06 -1.93
C ALA A 224 -17.82 10.43 -0.66
N SER A 225 -17.29 9.29 -0.22
CA SER A 225 -17.66 8.64 1.05
C SER A 225 -16.98 9.28 2.26
N ILE A 226 -15.89 10.02 2.06
CA ILE A 226 -15.12 10.71 3.12
C ILE A 226 -15.79 12.05 3.46
N SER A 227 -16.41 12.71 2.48
CA SER A 227 -17.07 14.03 2.66
C SER A 227 -18.50 13.98 3.21
N GLN A 228 -19.07 12.79 3.43
CA GLN A 228 -20.43 12.59 3.95
C GLN A 228 -20.46 12.15 5.44
N GLY A 229 -19.28 12.09 6.08
CA GLY A 229 -19.09 11.69 7.48
C GLY A 229 -19.04 12.85 8.46
#